data_AF-A0A370LJ33-F1
#
_entry.id   AF-A0A370LJ33-F1
#
_cell.length_a   1.000
_cell.length_b   1.000
_cell.length_c   1.000
_cell.angle_alpha   90.00
_cell.angle_beta   90.00
_cell.angle_gamma   90.00
#
_symmetry.space_group_name_H-M   'P 1'
#
loop_
_entity.id
_entity.type
_entity.pdbx_description
1 polymer ?
#
loop_
_entity_poly.entity_id
_entity_poly.type
_entity_poly.pdbx_seq_one_letter_code
_entity_poly.pdbx_strand_id
1 'polypeptide(L)'
;MKTLLVLLIIFTTVSPAFAAPLSDRTGLKQDFIIETGGYEFEVETVSNFDVNKINFDAEGKRLTLTIDSGLENNLAEIYIPKNLINGNFTFFLNDVEIFPKVQTSEQISFITLEFVGTGKHTLDIIGTTYLPEFSEIAPLVLATGLIGLLFLKKRSLIK
;
A
#
# COMPACT_ATOMS: atom_id res chain seq x y z
N MET A 1 -40.05 30.80 -52.00
CA MET A 1 -39.58 30.38 -50.66
C MET A 1 -39.79 28.89 -50.53
N LYS A 2 -38.73 28.09 -50.64
CA LYS A 2 -38.74 26.64 -50.35
C LYS A 2 -37.44 26.32 -49.63
N THR A 3 -37.45 26.48 -48.31
CA THR A 3 -36.36 26.08 -47.44
C THR A 3 -36.53 24.59 -47.15
N LEU A 4 -35.63 23.77 -47.67
CA LEU A 4 -35.58 22.33 -47.40
C LEU A 4 -34.80 22.14 -46.09
N LEU A 5 -35.50 21.82 -45.01
CA LEU A 5 -34.89 21.51 -43.72
C LEU A 5 -34.59 20.01 -43.68
N VAL A 6 -33.31 19.64 -43.81
CA VAL A 6 -32.84 18.26 -43.64
C VAL A 6 -32.56 18.06 -42.15
N LEU A 7 -33.40 17.28 -41.47
CA LEU A 7 -33.20 16.86 -40.08
C LEU A 7 -32.46 15.52 -40.09
N LEU A 8 -31.15 15.53 -39.84
CA LEU A 8 -30.33 14.32 -39.69
C LEU A 8 -30.40 13.84 -38.24
N ILE A 9 -31.22 12.83 -37.96
CA ILE A 9 -31.28 12.17 -36.64
C ILE A 9 -30.23 11.06 -36.64
N ILE A 10 -29.14 11.25 -35.89
CA ILE A 10 -28.12 10.23 -35.66
C ILE A 10 -28.65 9.30 -34.55
N PHE A 11 -29.16 8.13 -34.92
CA PHE A 11 -29.47 7.06 -33.97
C PHE A 11 -28.17 6.33 -33.60
N THR A 12 -27.53 6.72 -32.48
CA THR A 12 -26.47 5.91 -31.88
C THR A 12 -27.12 4.81 -31.05
N THR A 13 -27.15 3.59 -31.58
CA THR A 13 -27.45 2.39 -30.78
C THR A 13 -26.28 2.16 -29.84
N VAL A 14 -26.39 2.58 -28.59
CA VAL A 14 -25.51 2.12 -27.52
C VAL A 14 -25.81 0.65 -27.29
N SER A 15 -24.99 -0.22 -27.87
CA SER A 15 -25.00 -1.63 -27.49
C SER A 15 -24.64 -1.73 -26.02
N PRO A 16 -25.41 -2.44 -25.17
CA PRO A 16 -24.99 -2.71 -23.81
C PRO A 16 -23.71 -3.53 -23.87
N ALA A 17 -22.61 -2.97 -23.35
CA ALA A 17 -21.39 -3.71 -23.14
C ALA A 17 -21.63 -4.69 -21.97
N PHE A 18 -22.05 -5.91 -22.29
CA PHE A 18 -22.04 -6.99 -21.31
C PHE A 18 -20.58 -7.39 -21.09
N ALA A 19 -19.99 -6.93 -19.99
CA ALA A 19 -18.73 -7.47 -19.51
C ALA A 19 -18.94 -8.95 -19.20
N ALA A 20 -18.17 -9.84 -19.82
CA ALA A 20 -18.15 -11.24 -19.42
C ALA A 20 -17.73 -11.33 -17.95
N PRO A 21 -18.37 -12.19 -17.13
CA PRO A 21 -17.96 -12.36 -15.75
C PRO A 21 -16.49 -12.82 -15.72
N LEU A 22 -15.65 -12.11 -14.98
CA LEU A 22 -14.27 -12.51 -14.74
C LEU A 22 -14.28 -13.86 -14.00
N SER A 23 -13.29 -14.71 -14.27
CA SER A 23 -13.10 -15.90 -13.44
C SER A 23 -12.84 -15.47 -12.00
N ASP A 24 -13.39 -16.20 -11.02
CA ASP A 24 -13.17 -16.01 -9.58
C ASP A 24 -11.69 -16.09 -9.13
N ARG A 25 -10.78 -16.41 -10.05
CA ARG A 25 -9.32 -16.47 -9.84
C ARG A 25 -8.53 -15.48 -10.70
N THR A 26 -9.20 -14.53 -11.34
CA THR A 26 -8.54 -13.49 -12.14
C THR A 26 -7.77 -12.56 -11.22
N GLY A 27 -6.46 -12.38 -11.44
CA GLY A 27 -5.66 -11.43 -10.67
C GLY A 27 -5.77 -10.01 -11.26
N LEU A 28 -6.38 -9.11 -10.51
CA LEU A 28 -6.37 -7.67 -10.73
C LEU A 28 -5.10 -7.10 -10.11
N LYS A 29 -4.19 -6.58 -10.95
CA LYS A 29 -2.98 -5.91 -10.51
C LYS A 29 -3.29 -4.43 -10.21
N GLN A 30 -2.90 -3.94 -9.03
CA GLN A 30 -3.01 -2.52 -8.66
C GLN A 30 -1.77 -2.06 -7.88
N ASP A 31 -1.27 -0.88 -8.23
CA ASP A 31 -0.06 -0.28 -7.67
C ASP A 31 -0.43 1.01 -6.91
N PHE A 32 0.09 1.18 -5.69
CA PHE A 32 -0.21 2.32 -4.81
C PHE A 32 1.07 3.01 -4.38
N ILE A 33 1.16 4.31 -4.66
CA ILE A 33 2.28 5.14 -4.21
C ILE A 33 2.00 5.68 -2.80
N ILE A 34 2.88 5.35 -1.87
CA ILE A 34 2.88 5.84 -0.49
C ILE A 34 3.97 6.90 -0.35
N GLU A 35 3.57 8.14 -0.15
CA GLU A 35 4.48 9.28 0.08
C GLU A 35 4.71 9.47 1.57
N THR A 36 5.95 9.30 2.04
CA THR A 36 6.28 9.44 3.46
C THR A 36 7.78 9.64 3.69
N GLY A 37 8.15 10.38 4.73
CA GLY A 37 9.57 10.65 5.05
C GLY A 37 10.36 11.36 3.95
N GLY A 38 9.68 11.97 2.96
CA GLY A 38 10.31 12.59 1.79
C GLY A 38 10.62 11.62 0.65
N TYR A 39 10.09 10.40 0.69
CA TYR A 39 10.27 9.35 -0.33
C TYR A 39 8.93 8.84 -0.83
N GLU A 40 8.96 8.16 -1.98
CA GLU A 40 7.84 7.45 -2.59
C GLU A 40 8.10 5.95 -2.52
N PHE A 41 7.09 5.19 -2.09
CA PHE A 41 7.16 3.73 -2.00
C PHE A 41 5.98 3.11 -2.76
N GLU A 42 6.26 2.19 -3.67
CA GLU A 42 5.24 1.47 -4.42
C GLU A 42 4.83 0.20 -3.67
N VAL A 43 3.57 0.13 -3.25
CA VAL A 43 2.93 -1.07 -2.72
C VAL A 43 2.10 -1.69 -3.83
N GLU A 44 2.42 -2.91 -4.22
CA GLU A 44 1.73 -3.64 -5.29
C GLU A 44 0.78 -4.68 -4.69
N THR A 45 -0.38 -4.86 -5.34
CA THR A 45 -1.36 -5.89 -5.00
C THR A 45 -1.79 -6.65 -6.27
N VAL A 46 -1.97 -7.96 -6.14
CA VAL A 46 -2.60 -8.80 -7.16
C VAL A 46 -3.71 -9.61 -6.49
N SER A 47 -4.96 -9.32 -6.78
CA SER A 47 -6.11 -9.88 -6.06
C SER A 47 -7.27 -10.25 -6.98
N ASN A 48 -8.13 -11.18 -6.54
CA ASN A 48 -9.40 -11.46 -7.24
C ASN A 48 -10.55 -10.51 -6.85
N PHE A 49 -10.23 -9.43 -6.13
CA PHE A 49 -11.14 -8.37 -5.67
C PHE A 49 -10.51 -6.99 -5.90
N ASP A 50 -11.29 -5.93 -5.71
CA ASP A 50 -10.80 -4.56 -5.84
C ASP A 50 -10.19 -4.05 -4.52
N VAL A 51 -9.01 -3.42 -4.61
CA VAL A 51 -8.39 -2.67 -3.52
C VAL A 51 -8.61 -1.19 -3.81
N ASN A 52 -9.67 -0.62 -3.26
CA ASN A 52 -10.11 0.74 -3.61
C ASN A 52 -9.10 1.81 -3.17
N LYS A 53 -8.38 1.57 -2.06
CA LYS A 53 -7.46 2.54 -1.45
C LYS A 53 -6.50 1.85 -0.49
N ILE A 54 -5.28 2.37 -0.43
CA ILE A 54 -4.33 2.14 0.67
C ILE A 54 -4.09 3.45 1.42
N ASN A 55 -4.17 3.41 2.74
CA ASN A 55 -3.76 4.52 3.62
C ASN A 55 -2.56 4.10 4.46
N PHE A 56 -1.62 5.02 4.68
CA PHE A 56 -0.44 4.75 5.50
C PHE A 56 -0.41 5.66 6.73
N ASP A 57 -0.19 5.06 7.90
CA ASP A 57 0.10 5.74 9.16
C ASP A 57 1.54 5.42 9.60
N ALA A 58 2.39 6.45 9.61
CA ALA A 58 3.81 6.34 9.95
C ALA A 58 4.03 6.05 11.45
N GLU A 59 3.22 6.61 12.35
CA GLU A 59 3.37 6.40 13.79
C GLU A 59 2.96 4.98 14.17
N GLY A 60 1.81 4.53 13.65
CA GLY A 60 1.30 3.19 13.82
C GLY A 60 1.99 2.13 12.95
N LYS A 61 2.87 2.53 12.02
CA LYS A 61 3.57 1.66 11.06
C LYS A 61 2.59 0.79 10.28
N ARG A 62 1.44 1.37 9.92
CA ARG A 62 0.25 0.65 9.47
C ARG A 62 -0.11 1.01 8.04
N LEU A 63 -0.30 -0.01 7.22
CA LEU A 63 -1.01 0.09 5.94
C LEU A 63 -2.44 -0.40 6.14
N THR A 64 -3.42 0.41 5.75
CA THR A 64 -4.85 0.07 5.79
C THR A 64 -5.38 0.00 4.36
N LEU A 65 -5.72 -1.20 3.92
CA LEU A 65 -6.30 -1.48 2.61
C LEU A 65 -7.83 -1.49 2.74
N THR A 66 -8.52 -0.71 1.91
CA THR A 66 -9.98 -0.79 1.75
C THR A 66 -10.27 -1.70 0.56
N ILE A 67 -10.98 -2.79 0.81
CA ILE A 67 -11.26 -3.86 -0.15
C ILE A 67 -12.76 -3.84 -0.49
N ASP A 68 -13.10 -4.04 -1.76
CA ASP A 68 -14.45 -4.33 -2.22
C ASP A 68 -14.45 -5.65 -2.99
N SER A 69 -15.08 -6.67 -2.41
CA SER A 69 -15.15 -8.00 -2.99
C SER A 69 -16.56 -8.38 -3.44
N GLY A 70 -16.66 -8.85 -4.69
CA GLY A 70 -17.86 -9.49 -5.22
C GLY A 70 -17.88 -11.02 -5.04
N LEU A 71 -16.85 -11.61 -4.41
CA LEU A 71 -16.64 -13.06 -4.34
C LEU A 71 -16.61 -13.54 -2.89
N GLU A 72 -17.13 -14.75 -2.66
CA GLU A 72 -17.11 -15.35 -1.32
C GLU A 72 -15.69 -15.80 -0.92
N ASN A 73 -14.89 -16.29 -1.87
CA ASN A 73 -13.52 -16.74 -1.62
C ASN A 73 -12.52 -15.74 -2.20
N ASN A 74 -11.74 -15.12 -1.33
CA ASN A 74 -10.83 -14.03 -1.69
C ASN A 74 -9.38 -14.46 -1.57
N LEU A 75 -8.58 -14.07 -2.55
CA LEU A 75 -7.14 -14.31 -2.61
C LEU A 75 -6.43 -13.04 -3.05
N ALA A 76 -5.37 -12.67 -2.34
CA ALA A 76 -4.48 -11.61 -2.74
C ALA A 76 -3.02 -11.92 -2.46
N GLU A 77 -2.17 -11.39 -3.32
CA GLU A 77 -0.74 -11.23 -3.14
C GLU A 77 -0.45 -9.75 -2.92
N ILE A 78 0.31 -9.42 -1.87
CA ILE A 78 0.63 -8.03 -1.51
C ILE A 78 2.16 -7.92 -1.37
N TYR A 79 2.74 -6.94 -2.05
CA TYR A 79 4.17 -6.67 -2.08
C TYR A 79 4.45 -5.34 -1.39
N ILE A 80 5.13 -5.39 -0.25
CA ILE A 80 5.46 -4.21 0.55
C ILE A 80 6.97 -3.98 0.53
N PRO A 81 7.45 -2.79 0.14
CA PRO A 81 8.86 -2.45 0.24
C PRO A 81 9.35 -2.50 1.70
N LYS A 82 10.45 -3.22 1.95
CA LYS A 82 11.01 -3.37 3.30
C LYS A 82 11.63 -2.08 3.85
N ASN A 83 11.94 -1.14 2.97
CA ASN A 83 12.36 0.20 3.35
C ASN A 83 11.18 1.12 3.72
N LEU A 84 9.92 0.72 3.48
CA LEU A 84 8.72 1.41 3.98
C LEU A 84 8.36 0.92 5.40
N ILE A 85 7.90 -0.33 5.51
CA ILE A 85 7.64 -1.03 6.77
C ILE A 85 8.16 -2.46 6.72
N ASN A 86 8.65 -2.98 7.85
CA ASN A 86 9.30 -4.30 7.90
C ASN A 86 9.22 -4.92 9.31
N GLY A 87 9.82 -6.10 9.47
CA GLY A 87 9.86 -6.87 10.71
C GLY A 87 8.78 -7.93 10.77
N ASN A 88 8.33 -8.24 11.97
CA ASN A 88 7.16 -9.07 12.18
C ASN A 88 5.90 -8.25 11.91
N PHE A 89 5.01 -8.80 11.10
CA PHE A 89 3.74 -8.17 10.77
C PHE A 89 2.62 -8.70 11.66
N THR A 90 1.72 -7.80 12.05
CA THR A 90 0.41 -8.12 12.63
C THR A 90 -0.67 -7.71 11.65
N PHE A 91 -1.69 -8.55 11.48
CA PHE A 91 -2.73 -8.35 10.48
C PHE A 91 -4.12 -8.36 11.13
N PHE A 92 -4.98 -7.43 10.73
CA PHE A 92 -6.39 -7.44 11.12
C PHE A 92 -7.27 -7.35 9.87
N LEU A 93 -8.24 -8.24 9.75
CA LEU A 93 -9.30 -8.15 8.77
C LEU A 93 -10.60 -7.81 9.51
N ASN A 94 -11.17 -6.64 9.24
CA ASN A 94 -12.36 -6.14 9.93
C ASN A 94 -12.19 -6.19 11.46
N ASP A 95 -11.08 -5.65 11.97
CA ASP A 95 -10.70 -5.63 13.40
C ASP A 95 -10.47 -7.01 14.05
N VAL A 96 -10.51 -8.10 13.27
CA VAL A 96 -10.20 -9.46 13.72
C VAL A 96 -8.80 -9.85 13.28
N GLU A 97 -7.97 -10.28 14.23
CA GLU A 97 -6.61 -10.72 13.94
C GLU A 97 -6.61 -11.96 13.03
N ILE A 98 -5.76 -11.95 12.01
CA ILE A 98 -5.57 -13.05 11.07
C ILE A 98 -4.08 -13.34 10.86
N PHE A 99 -3.76 -14.51 10.28
CA PHE A 99 -2.38 -14.97 10.10
C PHE A 99 -2.08 -15.33 8.63
N PRO A 100 -2.00 -14.34 7.73
CA PRO A 100 -1.55 -14.55 6.35
C PRO A 100 -0.16 -15.16 6.27
N LYS A 101 0.16 -15.82 5.15
CA LYS A 101 1.51 -16.31 4.91
C LYS A 101 2.40 -15.14 4.50
N VAL A 102 3.51 -14.96 5.20
CA VAL A 102 4.52 -13.93 4.88
C VAL A 102 5.81 -14.60 4.44
N GLN A 103 6.36 -14.14 3.32
CA GLN A 103 7.69 -14.47 2.83
C GLN A 103 8.45 -13.16 2.61
N THR A 104 9.76 -13.15 2.81
CA THR A 104 10.56 -11.94 2.66
C THR A 104 11.75 -12.20 1.74
N SER A 105 12.11 -11.18 0.97
CA SER A 105 13.36 -11.12 0.20
C SER A 105 14.26 -10.03 0.77
N GLU A 106 15.31 -9.66 0.05
CA GLU A 106 16.14 -8.51 0.44
C GLU A 106 15.34 -7.20 0.40
N GLN A 107 14.51 -7.00 -0.62
CA GLN A 107 13.86 -5.71 -0.93
C GLN A 107 12.40 -5.62 -0.52
N ILE A 108 11.67 -6.73 -0.56
CA ILE A 108 10.21 -6.76 -0.36
C ILE A 108 9.76 -7.81 0.66
N SER A 109 8.63 -7.52 1.29
CA SER A 109 7.81 -8.48 2.02
C SER A 109 6.64 -8.89 1.13
N PHE A 110 6.51 -10.19 0.88
CA PHE A 110 5.46 -10.81 0.08
C PHE A 110 4.44 -11.49 1.00
N ILE A 111 3.18 -11.07 0.90
CA ILE A 111 2.09 -11.54 1.75
C ILE A 111 1.06 -12.23 0.87
N THR A 112 0.68 -13.45 1.24
CA THR A 112 -0.45 -14.18 0.66
C THR A 112 -1.61 -14.15 1.62
N LEU A 113 -2.69 -13.46 1.23
CA LEU A 113 -3.91 -13.29 2.00
C LEU A 113 -5.02 -14.16 1.41
N GLU A 114 -5.70 -14.91 2.27
CA GLU A 114 -6.94 -15.64 1.95
C GLU A 114 -8.00 -15.31 2.99
N PHE A 115 -9.22 -15.01 2.55
CA PHE A 115 -10.36 -14.81 3.45
C PHE A 115 -11.70 -15.12 2.79
N VAL A 116 -12.72 -15.30 3.62
CA VAL A 116 -14.10 -15.56 3.19
C VAL A 116 -14.98 -14.36 3.49
N GLY A 117 -15.81 -13.97 2.52
CA GLY A 117 -16.82 -12.93 2.67
C GLY A 117 -16.92 -11.99 1.46
N THR A 118 -18.10 -11.40 1.30
CA THR A 118 -18.40 -10.44 0.24
C THR A 118 -18.62 -9.03 0.80
N GLY A 119 -18.49 -8.04 -0.09
CA GLY A 119 -18.70 -6.63 0.20
C GLY A 119 -17.41 -5.94 0.64
N LYS A 120 -17.58 -4.95 1.53
CA LYS A 120 -16.47 -4.10 1.97
C LYS A 120 -15.71 -4.71 3.14
N HIS A 121 -14.40 -4.76 3.00
CA HIS A 121 -13.49 -5.21 4.05
C HIS A 121 -12.38 -4.18 4.28
N THR A 122 -11.85 -4.18 5.49
CA THR A 122 -10.66 -3.40 5.86
C THR A 122 -9.58 -4.36 6.29
N LEU A 123 -8.41 -4.30 5.64
CA LEU A 123 -7.22 -5.03 6.05
C LEU A 123 -6.18 -4.06 6.61
N ASP A 124 -5.83 -4.21 7.87
CA ASP A 124 -4.69 -3.54 8.48
C ASP A 124 -3.47 -4.46 8.46
N ILE A 125 -2.33 -3.92 8.02
CA ILE A 125 -1.01 -4.55 8.01
C ILE A 125 -0.07 -3.68 8.83
N ILE A 126 0.41 -4.17 9.97
CA ILE A 126 1.20 -3.40 10.92
C ILE A 126 2.61 -3.98 10.97
N GLY A 127 3.61 -3.18 10.59
CA GLY A 127 5.02 -3.55 10.68
C GLY A 127 5.63 -3.28 12.05
N THR A 128 6.79 -3.86 12.33
CA THR A 128 7.57 -3.56 13.54
C THR A 128 8.42 -2.30 13.38
N THR A 129 8.87 -2.00 12.15
CA THR A 129 9.70 -0.85 11.81
C THR A 129 9.08 0.00 10.70
N TYR A 130 9.45 1.28 10.67
CA TYR A 130 9.12 2.25 9.62
C TYR A 130 10.42 2.97 9.25
N LEU A 131 10.69 3.10 7.94
CA LEU A 131 11.96 3.60 7.38
C LEU A 131 13.19 3.10 8.17
N PRO A 132 13.40 1.77 8.26
CA PRO A 132 14.38 1.18 9.18
C PRO A 132 15.81 1.70 8.98
N GLU A 133 16.18 2.14 7.78
CA GLU A 133 17.49 2.71 7.47
C GLU A 133 17.82 3.91 8.38
N PHE A 134 16.85 4.75 8.73
CA PHE A 134 17.08 5.89 9.63
C PHE A 134 17.31 5.45 11.07
N SER A 135 16.64 4.38 11.51
CA SER A 135 16.81 3.85 12.87
C SER A 135 18.23 3.32 13.08
N GLU A 136 18.89 2.81 12.05
CA GLU A 136 20.25 2.26 12.15
C GLU A 136 21.32 3.37 12.17
N ILE A 137 21.15 4.44 11.38
CA ILE A 137 22.15 5.52 11.27
C ILE A 137 21.98 6.62 12.33
N ALA A 138 20.78 6.82 12.88
CA ALA A 138 20.51 7.91 13.82
C ALA A 138 21.44 7.92 15.06
N PRO A 139 21.73 6.78 15.73
CA PRO A 139 22.65 6.76 16.85
C PRO A 139 24.07 7.21 16.49
N LEU A 140 24.53 6.86 15.28
CA LEU A 140 25.86 7.22 14.80
C LEU A 140 25.97 8.72 14.48
N VAL A 141 24.96 9.27 13.81
CA VAL A 141 24.88 10.72 13.52
C VAL A 141 24.82 11.52 14.83
N LEU A 142 24.04 11.08 15.82
CA LEU A 142 23.98 11.71 17.13
C LEU A 142 25.32 11.63 17.88
N ALA A 143 25.98 10.47 17.87
CA ALA A 143 27.27 10.29 18.53
C ALA A 143 28.35 11.20 17.92
N THR A 144 28.45 11.24 16.60
CA THR A 144 29.42 12.10 15.89
C THR A 144 29.16 13.58 16.12
N GLY A 145 27.89 14.01 16.15
CA GLY A 145 27.49 15.37 16.50
C GLY A 145 27.87 15.75 17.94
N LEU A 146 27.61 14.87 18.91
CA LEU A 146 27.96 15.09 20.32
C LEU A 146 29.47 15.18 20.53
N ILE A 147 30.25 14.31 19.86
CA ILE A 147 31.72 14.36 19.88
C ILE A 147 32.20 15.71 19.32
N GLY A 148 31.66 16.16 18.18
CA GLY A 148 31.97 17.46 17.60
C GLY A 148 31.74 18.63 18.58
N LEU A 149 30.59 18.63 19.26
CA LEU A 149 30.26 19.62 20.30
C LEU A 149 31.24 19.61 21.47
N LEU A 150 31.65 18.43 21.94
CA LEU A 150 32.64 18.30 23.02
C LEU A 150 34.01 18.84 22.61
N PHE A 151 34.46 18.57 21.38
CA PHE A 151 35.70 19.13 20.83
C PHE A 151 35.65 20.65 20.73
N LEU A 152 34.54 21.22 20.25
CA LEU A 152 34.33 22.67 20.18
C LEU A 152 34.37 23.32 21.58
N LYS A 153 33.67 22.72 22.56
CA LYS A 153 33.66 23.21 23.95
C LYS A 153 35.06 23.17 24.57
N LYS A 154 35.82 22.08 24.38
CA LYS A 154 37.20 21.97 24.88
C LYS A 154 38.10 23.06 24.30
N ARG A 155 37.96 23.37 23.01
CA ARG A 155 38.73 24.45 22.35
C ARG A 155 38.38 25.84 22.90
N SER A 156 37.12 26.07 23.29
CA SER A 156 36.70 27.33 23.92
C SER A 156 37.24 27.52 25.33
N LEU A 157 37.54 26.44 26.07
CA LEU A 157 38.04 26.50 27.46
C LEU A 157 39.57 26.60 27.56
N ILE A 158 40.30 26.39 26.45
CA ILE A 158 41.76 26.43 26.39
C ILE A 158 42.26 27.76 25.76
N LYS A 159 41.35 28.69 25.45
CA LYS A 159 41.67 30.09 25.14
C LYS A 159 41.48 30.95 26.37
#